data_AF-A0A7X3J2B9-F1
#
_entry.id   AF-A0A7X3J2B9-F1
#
_cell.length_a   1.000
_cell.length_b   1.000
_cell.length_c   1.000
_cell.angle_alpha   90.00
_cell.angle_beta   90.00
_cell.angle_gamma   90.00
#
_symmetry.space_group_name_H-M   'P 1'
#
loop_
_entity.id
_entity.type
_entity.pdbx_description
1 polymer ?
#
loop_
_entity_poly.entity_id
_entity_poly.type
_entity_poly.pdbx_seq_one_letter_code
_entity_poly.pdbx_strand_id
1 'polypeptide(L)'
;DDLSDSQPTKGNIEGGLTTIEEKALGNLEKIGRTSKYIDILDPAEAPKSGRGLYFMDSSSAAAECVTLMAAGGYVVHTFPTGQGNVIGNPIVPVVKITANPRTVRTMSEHVDVDVSGILRREMTIDEAGDALIDMIVRTANGRNTASEALGHREFSMTKLYRSA
;
A
#
# COMPACT_ATOMS: atom_id res chain seq x y z
N ASP A 1 -12.05 16.22 -18.46
CA ASP A 1 -12.85 15.13 -17.88
C ASP A 1 -12.16 14.65 -16.63
N ASP A 2 -12.83 14.83 -15.50
CA ASP A 2 -12.34 14.44 -14.17
C ASP A 2 -12.57 12.94 -13.95
N LEU A 3 -11.85 12.34 -13.01
CA LEU A 3 -11.93 10.93 -12.65
C LEU A 3 -13.27 10.54 -11.98
N SER A 4 -14.22 11.47 -11.84
CA SER A 4 -15.51 11.31 -11.15
C SER A 4 -16.34 10.11 -11.61
N ASP A 5 -16.21 9.71 -12.87
CA ASP A 5 -16.97 8.58 -13.45
C ASP A 5 -16.31 7.21 -13.18
N SER A 6 -15.03 7.19 -12.80
CA SER A 6 -14.25 5.97 -12.56
C SER A 6 -13.85 5.79 -11.09
N GLN A 7 -13.83 6.88 -10.32
CA GLN A 7 -13.41 6.94 -8.93
C GLN A 7 -14.35 7.82 -8.10
N PRO A 8 -14.71 7.43 -6.87
CA PRO A 8 -14.31 6.18 -6.21
C PRO A 8 -14.92 4.93 -6.86
N THR A 9 -14.17 3.82 -6.92
CA THR A 9 -14.71 2.56 -7.44
C THR A 9 -15.95 2.10 -6.67
N LYS A 10 -16.81 1.26 -7.26
CA LYS A 10 -18.03 0.74 -6.61
C LYS A 10 -17.78 0.17 -5.21
N GLY A 11 -16.71 -0.61 -5.04
CA GLY A 11 -16.33 -1.16 -3.74
C GLY A 11 -15.92 -0.09 -2.72
N ASN A 12 -15.34 1.03 -3.17
CA ASN A 12 -15.02 2.17 -2.31
C ASN A 12 -16.28 2.95 -1.89
N ILE A 13 -17.24 3.12 -2.79
CA ILE A 13 -18.54 3.75 -2.48
C ILE A 13 -19.30 2.91 -1.44
N GLU A 14 -19.38 1.59 -1.65
CA GLU A 14 -19.96 0.66 -0.66
C GLU A 14 -19.17 0.65 0.67
N GLY A 15 -17.89 1.00 0.63
CA GLY A 15 -17.02 1.18 1.79
C GLY A 15 -17.16 2.54 2.51
N GLY A 16 -18.01 3.43 2.01
CA GLY A 16 -18.34 4.72 2.64
C GLY A 16 -17.61 5.96 2.09
N LEU A 17 -16.85 5.84 1.00
CA LEU A 17 -16.23 6.99 0.34
C LEU A 17 -17.24 7.67 -0.60
N THR A 18 -17.45 8.97 -0.44
CA THR A 18 -18.46 9.71 -1.21
C THR A 18 -17.86 10.48 -2.38
N THR A 19 -16.60 10.92 -2.29
CA THR A 19 -15.94 11.66 -3.37
C THR A 19 -14.50 11.21 -3.64
N ILE A 20 -13.96 11.62 -4.80
CA ILE A 20 -12.56 11.36 -5.16
C ILE A 20 -11.59 12.15 -4.28
N GLU A 21 -11.98 13.36 -3.85
CA GLU A 21 -11.20 14.20 -2.95
C GLU A 21 -11.03 13.55 -1.58
N GLU A 22 -12.09 12.96 -1.01
CA GLU A 22 -12.00 12.22 0.27
C GLU A 22 -10.98 11.07 0.17
N LYS A 23 -11.02 10.34 -0.96
CA LYS A 23 -10.06 9.26 -1.24
C LYS A 23 -8.63 9.78 -1.39
N ALA A 24 -8.46 10.90 -2.10
CA ALA A 24 -7.16 11.53 -2.32
C ALA A 24 -6.54 12.04 -1.01
N LEU A 25 -7.35 12.69 -0.15
CA LEU A 25 -6.92 13.14 1.17
C LEU A 25 -6.47 11.98 2.06
N GLY A 26 -7.19 10.85 2.03
CA GLY A 26 -6.77 9.64 2.74
C GLY A 26 -5.43 9.06 2.22
N ASN A 27 -5.16 9.18 0.92
CA ASN A 27 -3.86 8.77 0.36
C ASN A 27 -2.73 9.71 0.80
N LEU A 28 -3.00 11.01 0.92
CA LEU A 28 -2.01 12.01 1.35
C LEU A 28 -1.48 11.74 2.76
N GLU A 29 -2.33 11.24 3.66
CA GLU A 29 -1.93 10.94 5.05
C GLU A 29 -0.79 9.90 5.15
N LYS A 30 -0.56 9.08 4.11
CA LYS A 30 0.55 8.12 4.06
C LYS A 30 1.94 8.78 4.03
N ILE A 31 2.01 10.05 3.64
CA ILE A 31 3.25 10.84 3.62
C ILE A 31 3.70 11.20 5.05
N GLY A 32 2.76 11.24 5.99
CA GLY A 32 2.97 11.79 7.33
C GLY A 32 2.96 13.33 7.34
N ARG A 33 3.21 13.91 8.52
CA ARG A 33 3.08 15.36 8.75
C ARG A 33 4.40 16.14 8.67
N THR A 34 5.53 15.45 8.78
CA THR A 34 6.86 16.06 8.89
C THR A 34 7.76 15.77 7.69
N SER A 35 7.39 14.80 6.85
CA SER A 35 8.15 14.40 5.67
C SER A 35 8.03 15.43 4.55
N LYS A 36 9.09 15.55 3.74
CA LYS A 36 9.08 16.32 2.49
C LYS A 36 9.63 15.45 1.37
N TYR A 37 9.02 15.58 0.18
CA TYR A 37 9.57 14.96 -1.02
C TYR A 37 10.95 15.57 -1.33
N ILE A 38 11.90 14.70 -1.68
CA ILE A 38 13.22 15.11 -2.12
C ILE A 38 13.38 15.00 -3.64
N ASP A 39 12.54 14.21 -4.30
CA ASP A 39 12.53 14.06 -5.76
C ASP A 39 11.23 13.38 -6.26
N ILE A 40 11.05 13.39 -7.58
CA ILE A 40 9.97 12.70 -8.31
C ILE A 40 10.61 11.65 -9.22
N LEU A 41 9.98 10.47 -9.32
CA LEU A 41 10.45 9.35 -10.14
C LEU A 41 9.45 9.06 -11.25
N ASP A 42 9.95 8.82 -12.46
CA ASP A 42 9.19 8.15 -13.50
C ASP A 42 8.90 6.68 -13.12
N PRO A 43 7.92 6.01 -13.75
CA PRO A 43 7.65 4.59 -13.56
C PRO A 43 8.92 3.74 -13.67
N ALA A 44 9.18 2.93 -12.63
CA ALA A 44 10.36 2.07 -12.53
C ALA A 44 11.72 2.79 -12.55
N GLU A 45 11.76 4.12 -12.35
CA GLU A 45 13.01 4.84 -12.18
C GLU A 45 13.62 4.58 -10.79
N ALA A 46 14.92 4.30 -10.75
CA ALA A 46 15.67 4.16 -9.50
C ALA A 46 16.04 5.53 -8.89
N PRO A 47 15.94 5.70 -7.56
CA PRO A 47 16.23 6.97 -6.89
C PRO A 47 17.71 7.36 -6.97
N LYS A 48 17.99 8.64 -7.25
CA LYS A 48 19.35 9.19 -7.42
C LYS A 48 19.72 10.31 -6.45
N SER A 49 18.74 10.89 -5.76
CA SER A 49 18.89 12.09 -4.91
C SER A 49 19.21 11.79 -3.44
N GLY A 50 19.65 10.58 -3.12
CA GLY A 50 20.02 10.14 -1.77
C GLY A 50 18.84 9.61 -0.94
N ARG A 51 18.99 9.58 0.38
CA ARG A 51 17.97 9.03 1.30
C ARG A 51 16.87 10.07 1.56
N GLY A 52 15.62 9.68 1.41
CA GLY A 52 14.46 10.54 1.69
C GLY A 52 13.17 9.98 1.10
N LEU A 53 12.14 10.82 1.06
CA LEU A 53 10.83 10.48 0.49
C LEU A 53 10.78 10.86 -0.99
N TYR A 54 10.38 9.90 -1.82
CA TYR A 54 10.20 10.09 -3.27
C TYR A 54 8.72 9.95 -3.63
N PHE A 55 8.30 10.65 -4.68
CA PHE A 55 7.00 10.43 -5.32
C PHE A 55 7.22 9.73 -6.66
N MET A 56 6.73 8.50 -6.83
CA MET A 56 6.75 7.83 -8.13
C MET A 56 5.41 8.02 -8.83
N ASP A 57 5.42 8.71 -9.98
CA ASP A 57 4.24 8.90 -10.84
C ASP A 57 3.88 7.57 -11.52
N SER A 58 3.03 6.78 -10.89
CA SER A 58 2.70 5.41 -11.31
C SER A 58 1.20 5.13 -11.31
N SER A 59 0.80 4.05 -11.99
CA SER A 59 -0.57 3.53 -11.97
C SER A 59 -1.04 3.23 -10.55
N SER A 60 -2.33 3.47 -10.28
CA SER A 60 -2.96 3.11 -9.01
C SER A 60 -3.43 1.65 -8.94
N ALA A 61 -3.34 0.91 -10.05
CA ALA A 61 -3.69 -0.51 -10.10
C ALA A 61 -2.65 -1.33 -9.31
N ALA A 62 -3.09 -2.05 -8.28
CA ALA A 62 -2.20 -2.68 -7.30
C ALA A 62 -1.10 -3.55 -7.93
N ALA A 63 -1.44 -4.47 -8.85
CA ALA A 63 -0.46 -5.34 -9.49
C ALA A 63 0.59 -4.58 -10.30
N GLU A 64 0.19 -3.51 -10.99
CA GLU A 64 1.09 -2.66 -11.78
C GLU A 64 1.94 -1.76 -10.89
N CYS A 65 1.34 -1.11 -9.89
CA CYS A 65 2.01 -0.23 -8.94
C CYS A 65 3.14 -0.96 -8.21
N VAL A 66 2.86 -2.12 -7.61
CA VAL A 66 3.86 -2.91 -6.88
C VAL A 66 4.96 -3.40 -7.82
N THR A 67 4.61 -3.75 -9.06
CA THR A 67 5.57 -4.14 -10.10
C THR A 67 6.55 -3.00 -10.43
N LEU A 68 6.03 -1.80 -10.70
CA LEU A 68 6.84 -0.63 -11.05
C LEU A 68 7.75 -0.22 -9.88
N MET A 69 7.23 -0.23 -8.65
CA MET A 69 8.01 0.05 -7.45
C MET A 69 9.12 -0.98 -7.23
N ALA A 70 8.82 -2.27 -7.42
CA ALA A 70 9.83 -3.33 -7.37
C ALA A 70 10.93 -3.10 -8.43
N ALA A 71 10.54 -2.75 -9.66
CA ALA A 71 11.49 -2.43 -10.73
C ALA A 71 12.33 -1.17 -10.45
N GLY A 72 11.78 -0.19 -9.73
CA GLY A 72 12.49 1.00 -9.26
C GLY A 72 13.42 0.75 -8.06
N GLY A 73 13.46 -0.47 -7.52
CA GLY A 73 14.39 -0.87 -6.45
C GLY A 73 13.80 -0.89 -5.03
N TYR A 74 12.48 -0.92 -4.88
CA TYR A 74 11.86 -1.20 -3.58
C TYR A 74 12.29 -2.58 -3.06
N VAL A 75 12.50 -2.69 -1.75
CA VAL A 75 12.87 -3.96 -1.08
C VAL A 75 11.76 -4.50 -0.19
N VAL A 76 10.80 -3.66 0.19
CA VAL A 76 9.58 -4.01 0.93
C VAL A 76 8.47 -3.10 0.42
N HIS A 77 7.27 -3.64 0.23
CA HIS A 77 6.08 -2.85 -0.10
C HIS A 77 5.06 -2.94 1.04
N THR A 78 4.59 -1.80 1.54
CA THR A 78 3.52 -1.75 2.55
C THR A 78 2.17 -1.48 1.88
N PHE A 79 1.20 -2.35 2.11
CA PHE A 79 -0.09 -2.30 1.41
C PHE A 79 -1.25 -2.19 2.43
N PRO A 80 -1.72 -0.96 2.73
CA PRO A 80 -2.91 -0.78 3.54
C PRO A 80 -4.17 -1.20 2.77
N THR A 81 -5.03 -1.99 3.40
CA THR A 81 -6.25 -2.52 2.77
C THR A 81 -7.45 -2.47 3.69
N GLY A 82 -8.53 -1.87 3.22
CA GLY A 82 -9.80 -1.79 3.94
C GLY A 82 -10.70 -3.00 3.69
N GLN A 83 -10.69 -3.55 2.48
CA GLN A 83 -11.58 -4.65 2.04
C GLN A 83 -10.86 -6.00 1.85
N GLY A 84 -9.60 -6.10 2.26
CA GLY A 84 -8.85 -7.36 2.19
C GLY A 84 -8.34 -7.69 0.79
N ASN A 85 -7.88 -6.68 0.03
CA ASN A 85 -7.11 -6.93 -1.19
C ASN A 85 -5.89 -7.81 -0.86
N VAL A 86 -5.82 -8.98 -1.48
CA VAL A 86 -4.85 -10.04 -1.19
C VAL A 86 -3.55 -9.93 -1.99
N ILE A 87 -3.37 -8.83 -2.75
CA ILE A 87 -2.21 -8.62 -3.63
C ILE A 87 -0.89 -9.01 -2.95
N GLY A 88 -0.14 -9.86 -3.64
CA GLY A 88 1.26 -10.15 -3.36
C GLY A 88 2.14 -9.64 -4.49
N ASN A 89 3.40 -10.11 -4.49
CA ASN A 89 4.33 -9.85 -5.58
C ASN A 89 5.41 -10.95 -5.57
N PRO A 90 5.87 -11.43 -6.74
CA PRO A 90 6.91 -12.45 -6.79
C PRO A 90 8.32 -11.95 -6.48
N ILE A 91 8.56 -10.63 -6.47
CA ILE A 91 9.90 -10.03 -6.32
C ILE A 91 10.10 -9.41 -4.93
N VAL A 92 9.11 -8.65 -4.44
CA VAL A 92 9.21 -7.92 -3.17
C VAL A 92 8.16 -8.40 -2.16
N PRO A 93 8.50 -8.52 -0.87
CA PRO A 93 7.52 -8.83 0.17
C PRO A 93 6.49 -7.69 0.27
N VAL A 94 5.22 -8.07 0.37
CA VAL A 94 4.10 -7.12 0.49
C VAL A 94 3.49 -7.25 1.89
N VAL A 95 3.78 -6.30 2.79
CA VAL A 95 3.26 -6.27 4.16
C VAL A 95 1.82 -5.74 4.14
N LYS A 96 0.84 -6.57 4.50
CA LYS A 96 -0.58 -6.15 4.56
C LYS A 96 -0.92 -5.50 5.89
N ILE A 97 -1.55 -4.33 5.82
CA ILE A 97 -1.97 -3.57 7.00
C ILE A 97 -3.47 -3.33 6.90
N THR A 98 -4.22 -3.51 7.99
CA THR A 98 -5.64 -3.16 8.01
C THR A 98 -6.05 -2.49 9.31
N ALA A 99 -6.84 -1.43 9.19
CA ALA A 99 -7.55 -0.82 10.32
C ALA A 99 -9.01 -1.29 10.40
N ASN A 100 -9.47 -2.15 9.49
CA ASN A 100 -10.88 -2.57 9.43
C ASN A 100 -11.13 -3.84 10.27
N PRO A 101 -11.88 -3.75 11.39
CA PRO A 101 -12.22 -4.90 12.23
C PRO A 101 -12.90 -6.06 11.49
N ARG A 102 -13.67 -5.76 10.45
CA ARG A 102 -14.36 -6.79 9.65
C ARG A 102 -13.34 -7.61 8.87
N THR A 103 -12.39 -6.95 8.22
CA THR A 103 -11.33 -7.60 7.44
C THR A 103 -10.45 -8.46 8.33
N VAL A 104 -10.08 -7.99 9.52
CA VAL A 104 -9.37 -8.81 10.51
C VAL A 104 -10.16 -10.07 10.86
N ARG A 105 -11.46 -9.92 11.16
CA ARG A 105 -12.30 -11.05 11.57
C ARG A 105 -12.49 -12.09 10.46
N THR A 106 -12.56 -11.68 9.20
CA THR A 106 -12.93 -12.57 8.07
C THR A 106 -11.76 -12.98 7.19
N MET A 107 -10.61 -12.32 7.29
CA MET A 107 -9.44 -12.50 6.40
C MET A 107 -8.12 -12.32 7.16
N SER A 108 -8.08 -12.68 8.46
CA SER A 108 -6.89 -12.53 9.32
C SER A 108 -5.62 -13.17 8.74
N GLU A 109 -5.76 -14.27 8.01
CA GLU A 109 -4.68 -15.00 7.36
C GLU A 109 -3.97 -14.18 6.28
N HIS A 110 -4.61 -13.14 5.75
CA HIS A 110 -4.05 -12.23 4.75
C HIS A 110 -3.41 -10.97 5.35
N VAL A 111 -3.46 -10.79 6.67
CA VAL A 111 -3.04 -9.57 7.37
C VAL A 111 -1.72 -9.79 8.10
N ASP A 112 -0.75 -8.92 7.86
CA ASP A 112 0.50 -8.91 8.63
C ASP A 112 0.40 -7.98 9.86
N VAL A 113 -0.23 -6.82 9.71
CA VAL A 113 -0.36 -5.82 10.78
C VAL A 113 -1.83 -5.43 10.97
N ASP A 114 -2.41 -5.86 12.09
CA ASP A 114 -3.72 -5.41 12.55
C ASP A 114 -3.59 -4.13 13.37
N VAL A 115 -4.10 -3.03 12.83
CA VAL A 115 -4.16 -1.72 13.50
C VAL A 115 -5.62 -1.30 13.76
N SER A 116 -6.56 -2.25 13.77
CA SER A 116 -7.98 -1.99 13.99
C SER A 116 -8.29 -1.43 15.39
N GLY A 117 -7.36 -1.59 16.34
CA GLY A 117 -7.42 -0.96 17.66
C GLY A 117 -7.48 0.57 17.61
N ILE A 118 -6.99 1.21 16.54
CA ILE A 118 -7.09 2.66 16.34
C ILE A 118 -8.55 3.12 16.37
N LEU A 119 -9.42 2.44 15.60
CA LEU A 119 -10.84 2.80 15.52
C LEU A 119 -11.60 2.51 16.82
N ARG A 120 -11.08 1.61 17.66
CA ARG A 120 -11.62 1.29 18.99
C ARG A 120 -11.03 2.16 20.10
N ARG A 121 -10.06 3.01 19.80
CA ARG A 121 -9.29 3.81 20.79
C ARG A 121 -8.51 2.94 21.79
N GLU A 122 -8.13 1.74 21.38
CA GLU A 122 -7.30 0.80 22.14
C GLU A 122 -5.82 0.91 21.73
N MET A 123 -5.54 1.61 20.62
CA MET A 123 -4.23 1.82 20.04
C MET A 123 -4.15 3.24 19.47
N THR A 124 -3.00 3.88 19.63
CA THR A 124 -2.67 5.18 19.05
C THR A 124 -2.06 5.04 17.66
N ILE A 125 -2.00 6.14 16.90
CA ILE A 125 -1.32 6.14 15.59
C ILE A 125 0.18 5.86 15.75
N ASP A 126 0.80 6.33 16.82
CA ASP A 126 2.23 6.10 17.09
C ASP A 126 2.50 4.61 17.37
N GLU A 127 1.68 3.97 18.22
CA GLU A 127 1.78 2.52 18.47
C GLU A 127 1.55 1.68 17.21
N ALA A 128 0.62 2.11 16.35
CA ALA A 128 0.40 1.46 15.05
C ALA A 128 1.62 1.64 14.12
N GLY A 129 2.26 2.80 14.15
CA GLY A 129 3.51 3.09 13.44
C GLY A 129 4.65 2.20 13.92
N ASP A 130 4.82 2.06 15.23
CA ASP A 130 5.83 1.19 15.84
C ASP A 130 5.60 -0.28 15.47
N ALA A 131 4.35 -0.75 15.51
CA ALA A 131 3.99 -2.11 15.08
C ALA A 131 4.31 -2.36 13.59
N LEU A 132 4.07 -1.36 12.73
CA LEU A 132 4.42 -1.45 11.32
C LEU A 132 5.94 -1.50 11.11
N ILE A 133 6.70 -0.66 11.82
CA ILE A 133 8.17 -0.65 11.73
C ILE A 133 8.74 -1.99 12.20
N ASP A 134 8.27 -2.54 13.32
CA ASP A 134 8.68 -3.88 13.79
C ASP A 134 8.41 -4.95 12.73
N MET A 135 7.22 -4.93 12.10
CA MET A 135 6.90 -5.88 11.05
C MET A 135 7.81 -5.75 9.82
N ILE A 136 8.14 -4.52 9.40
CA ILE A 136 9.08 -4.27 8.30
C ILE A 136 10.46 -4.83 8.65
N VAL A 137 10.96 -4.58 9.86
CA VAL A 137 12.26 -5.09 10.33
C VAL A 137 12.27 -6.62 10.37
N ARG A 138 11.22 -7.25 10.89
CA ARG A 138 11.10 -8.72 10.92
C ARG A 138 11.06 -9.31 9.51
N THR A 139 10.34 -8.67 8.59
CA THR A 139 10.26 -9.07 7.18
C THR A 139 11.62 -8.95 6.50
N ALA A 140 12.32 -7.84 6.70
CA ALA A 140 13.67 -7.64 6.18
C ALA A 140 14.68 -8.66 6.74
N ASN A 141 14.44 -9.21 7.94
CA ASN A 141 15.21 -10.29 8.55
C ASN A 141 14.75 -11.70 8.15
N GLY A 142 13.91 -11.84 7.13
CA GLY A 142 13.53 -13.14 6.54
C GLY A 142 12.23 -13.74 7.05
N ARG A 143 11.41 -13.01 7.82
CA ARG A 143 10.02 -13.43 8.06
C ARG A 143 9.22 -13.27 6.77
N ASN A 144 8.61 -14.35 6.28
CA ASN A 144 7.66 -14.27 5.18
C ASN A 144 6.43 -13.43 5.56
N THR A 145 5.98 -12.58 4.66
CA THR A 145 4.67 -11.91 4.72
C THR A 145 3.54 -12.90 4.49
N ALA A 146 2.31 -12.52 4.88
CA ALA A 146 1.11 -13.31 4.62
C ALA A 146 0.94 -13.65 3.13
N SER A 147 1.26 -12.74 2.21
CA SER A 147 1.20 -13.06 0.76
C SER A 147 2.20 -14.12 0.35
N GLU A 148 3.42 -14.04 0.87
CA GLU A 148 4.46 -14.99 0.48
C GLU A 148 4.12 -16.38 0.99
N ALA A 149 3.64 -16.48 2.24
CA ALA A 149 3.20 -17.74 2.83
C ALA A 149 2.00 -18.36 2.09
N LEU A 150 1.07 -17.53 1.60
CA LEU A 150 -0.13 -17.98 0.88
C LEU A 150 0.09 -18.12 -0.64
N GLY A 151 1.25 -17.71 -1.16
CA GLY A 151 1.60 -17.86 -2.57
C GLY A 151 0.99 -16.81 -3.51
N HIS A 152 0.54 -15.66 -3.00
CA HIS A 152 0.05 -14.54 -3.82
C HIS A 152 1.21 -13.91 -4.62
N ARG A 153 1.10 -13.93 -5.95
CA ARG A 153 2.19 -13.59 -6.90
C ARG A 153 1.69 -12.74 -8.06
N GLU A 154 0.83 -11.78 -7.76
CA GLU A 154 0.28 -10.89 -8.77
C GLU A 154 1.38 -9.94 -9.26
N PHE A 155 1.59 -9.91 -10.57
CA PHE A 155 2.57 -9.06 -11.22
C PHE A 155 2.04 -8.66 -12.60
N SER A 156 2.38 -7.46 -13.06
CA SER A 156 1.97 -6.96 -14.37
C SER A 156 3.20 -6.57 -15.18
N MET A 157 3.53 -7.32 -16.23
CA MET A 157 4.45 -6.84 -17.25
C MET A 157 3.68 -5.82 -18.10
N THR A 158 3.80 -4.54 -17.76
CA THR A 158 3.13 -3.49 -18.54
C THR A 158 3.60 -3.56 -19.98
N LYS A 159 2.64 -3.59 -20.92
CA LYS A 159 2.91 -3.46 -22.36
C LYS A 159 3.62 -2.12 -22.63
N LEU A 160 4.30 -2.02 -23.76
CA LEU A 160 5.02 -0.84 -24.30
C LEU A 160 4.28 0.52 -24.25
N TYR A 161 3.03 0.59 -23.80
CA TYR A 161 2.22 1.80 -23.65
C TYR A 161 1.51 1.79 -22.28
N ARG A 162 1.57 2.92 -21.55
CA ARG A 162 0.83 3.15 -20.30
C ARG A 162 -0.67 2.90 -20.57
N SER A 163 -1.32 2.04 -19.79
CA SER A 163 -2.79 1.96 -19.85
C SER A 163 -3.36 3.17 -19.11
N ALA A 164 -4.11 3.98 -19.84
CA ALA A 164 -4.96 5.11 -19.42
C ALA A 164 -4.62 5.77 -18.07
#